data_AF-A0A081S8H8-F1
#
_entry.id   AF-A0A081S8H8-F1
#
_cell.length_a   1.000
_cell.length_b   1.000
_cell.length_c   1.000
_cell.angle_alpha   90.00
_cell.angle_beta   90.00
_cell.angle_gamma   90.00
#
_symmetry.space_group_name_H-M   'P 1'
#
loop_
_entity.id
_entity.type
_entity.pdbx_description
1 polymer ?
#
loop_
_entity_poly.entity_id
_entity_poly.type
_entity_poly.pdbx_seq_one_letter_code
_entity_poly.pdbx_strand_id
1 'polypeptide(L)'
;MTKIINFLTNMLVKKKKMCYNKFKLRNKEIGGSHMWVWIFFPFLVLIYTSQSKKIKRLEKRLKVIERKEKGNIDMSRLLQELIGKNPTIVGQVFGTSLWEVVDVDEEWVKLRHVDKNGKEKFKLQRIEDIQTVEFDGK
;
A
#
# COMPACT_ATOMS: atom_id res chain seq x y z
N MET A 1 32.87 -47.00 -64.48
CA MET A 1 31.49 -47.15 -63.98
C MET A 1 31.46 -47.44 -62.48
N THR A 2 31.93 -48.61 -62.00
CA THR A 2 31.89 -49.02 -60.58
C THR A 2 32.61 -48.09 -59.59
N LYS A 3 33.79 -47.56 -59.96
CA LYS A 3 34.53 -46.60 -59.10
C LYS A 3 33.74 -45.30 -58.82
N ILE A 4 33.03 -44.78 -59.82
CA ILE A 4 32.23 -43.56 -59.70
C ILE A 4 31.00 -43.82 -58.82
N ILE A 5 30.35 -44.97 -58.99
CA ILE A 5 29.21 -45.40 -58.17
C ILE A 5 29.63 -45.54 -56.70
N ASN A 6 30.78 -46.18 -56.43
CA ASN A 6 31.31 -46.33 -55.07
C ASN A 6 31.71 -45.00 -54.41
N PHE A 7 32.19 -44.04 -55.21
CA PHE A 7 32.50 -42.69 -54.72
C PHE A 7 31.23 -41.93 -54.31
N LEU A 8 30.18 -42.01 -55.14
CA LEU A 8 28.89 -41.37 -54.87
C LEU A 8 28.18 -41.98 -53.64
N THR A 9 28.22 -43.31 -53.48
CA THR A 9 27.64 -43.97 -52.30
C THR A 9 28.37 -43.58 -51.02
N ASN A 10 29.70 -43.50 -51.04
CA ASN A 10 30.48 -43.12 -49.87
C ASN A 10 30.23 -41.64 -49.45
N MET A 11 30.07 -40.74 -50.43
CA MET A 11 29.67 -39.35 -50.21
C MET A 11 28.26 -39.24 -49.57
N LEU A 12 27.29 -40.02 -50.05
CA LEU A 12 25.94 -40.06 -49.49
C LEU A 12 25.93 -40.59 -48.05
N VAL A 13 26.69 -41.64 -47.76
CA VAL A 13 26.83 -42.20 -46.41
C VAL A 13 27.45 -41.19 -45.45
N LYS A 14 28.50 -40.47 -45.88
CA LYS A 14 29.16 -39.43 -45.09
C LYS A 14 28.21 -38.26 -44.78
N LYS A 15 27.41 -37.83 -45.76
CA LYS A 15 26.40 -36.77 -45.59
C LYS A 15 25.31 -37.19 -44.60
N LYS A 16 24.80 -38.42 -44.70
CA LYS A 16 23.82 -38.97 -43.74
C LYS A 16 24.36 -39.00 -42.31
N LYS A 17 25.61 -39.46 -42.11
CA LYS A 17 26.25 -39.48 -40.79
C LYS A 17 26.40 -38.08 -40.18
N MET A 18 26.81 -37.09 -40.99
CA MET A 18 26.90 -35.69 -40.54
C MET A 18 25.54 -35.12 -40.12
N CYS A 19 24.48 -35.35 -40.90
CA CYS A 19 23.13 -34.91 -40.54
C CYS A 19 22.62 -35.55 -39.24
N TYR A 20 22.83 -36.87 -39.06
CA TYR A 20 22.45 -37.56 -37.84
C TYR A 20 23.18 -37.01 -36.62
N ASN A 21 24.50 -36.76 -36.73
CA ASN A 21 25.27 -36.22 -35.61
C ASN A 21 24.84 -34.80 -35.23
N LYS A 22 24.56 -33.93 -36.22
CA LYS A 22 24.05 -32.57 -35.98
C LYS A 22 22.68 -32.57 -35.33
N PHE A 23 21.81 -33.51 -35.68
CA PHE A 23 20.49 -33.66 -35.07
C PHE A 23 20.60 -34.17 -33.62
N LYS A 24 21.46 -35.16 -33.38
CA LYS A 24 21.72 -35.71 -32.04
C LYS A 24 22.27 -34.67 -31.07
N LEU A 25 23.18 -33.80 -31.53
CA LEU A 25 23.72 -32.70 -30.73
C LEU A 25 22.63 -31.68 -30.37
N ARG A 26 21.78 -31.30 -31.32
CA ARG A 26 20.66 -30.36 -31.09
C ARG A 26 19.67 -30.87 -30.05
N ASN A 27 19.28 -32.14 -30.14
CA ASN A 27 18.37 -32.73 -29.15
C ASN A 27 18.99 -32.84 -27.75
N LYS A 28 20.31 -33.02 -27.66
CA LYS A 28 21.03 -33.04 -26.38
C LYS A 28 21.09 -31.65 -25.72
N GLU A 29 21.28 -30.60 -26.52
CA GLU A 29 21.26 -29.20 -26.04
C GLU A 29 19.85 -28.78 -25.60
N ILE A 30 18.83 -29.11 -26.38
CA ILE A 30 17.42 -28.79 -26.05
C ILE A 30 16.96 -29.56 -24.80
N GLY A 31 17.35 -30.83 -24.65
CA GLY A 31 17.00 -31.65 -23.48
C GLY A 31 17.67 -31.21 -22.17
N GLY A 32 18.82 -30.53 -22.23
CA GLY A 32 19.54 -30.03 -21.05
C GLY A 32 19.08 -28.66 -20.55
N SER A 33 18.52 -27.82 -21.43
CA SER A 33 18.16 -26.42 -21.11
C SER A 33 16.90 -26.30 -20.23
N HIS A 34 15.92 -27.21 -20.40
CA HIS A 34 14.64 -27.11 -19.71
C HIS A 34 14.66 -27.50 -18.22
N MET A 35 15.72 -28.15 -17.73
CA MET A 35 15.79 -28.65 -16.35
C MET A 35 15.85 -27.51 -15.31
N TRP A 36 16.43 -26.36 -15.67
CA TRP A 36 16.54 -25.19 -14.79
C TRP A 36 15.21 -24.50 -14.54
N VAL A 37 14.28 -24.56 -15.50
CA VAL A 37 12.96 -23.94 -15.40
C VAL A 37 12.13 -24.59 -14.29
N TRP A 38 12.22 -25.90 -14.15
CA TRP A 38 11.50 -26.66 -13.11
C TRP A 38 12.02 -26.41 -11.69
N ILE A 39 13.25 -25.92 -11.55
CA ILE A 39 13.84 -25.55 -10.25
C ILE A 39 13.51 -24.09 -9.91
N PHE A 40 13.57 -23.19 -10.90
CA PHE A 40 13.28 -21.76 -10.69
C PHE A 40 11.79 -21.46 -10.49
N PHE A 41 10.91 -22.17 -11.18
CA PHE A 41 9.46 -21.95 -11.11
C PHE A 41 8.88 -22.11 -9.68
N PRO A 42 9.14 -23.19 -8.93
CA PRO A 42 8.63 -23.32 -7.56
C PRO A 42 9.26 -22.28 -6.61
N PHE A 43 10.51 -21.89 -6.84
CA PHE A 43 11.17 -20.85 -6.04
C PHE A 43 10.47 -19.49 -6.19
N LEU A 44 10.05 -19.12 -7.41
CA LEU A 44 9.25 -17.91 -7.65
C LEU A 44 7.89 -17.95 -6.93
N VAL A 45 7.22 -19.10 -6.93
CA VAL A 45 5.95 -19.28 -6.21
C VAL A 45 6.14 -19.12 -4.68
N LEU A 46 7.23 -19.64 -4.12
CA LEU A 46 7.55 -19.48 -2.70
C LEU A 46 7.81 -18.01 -2.32
N ILE A 47 8.54 -17.27 -3.16
CA ILE A 47 8.77 -15.83 -2.95
C ILE A 47 7.43 -15.06 -3.00
N TYR A 48 6.58 -15.36 -3.98
CA TYR A 48 5.29 -14.68 -4.16
C TYR A 48 4.35 -14.90 -2.96
N THR A 49 4.22 -16.14 -2.49
CA THR A 49 3.34 -16.47 -1.35
C THR A 49 3.81 -15.83 -0.04
N SER A 50 5.13 -15.70 0.17
CA SER A 50 5.71 -15.02 1.34
C SER A 50 5.33 -13.52 1.40
N GLN A 51 5.34 -12.83 0.25
CA GLN A 51 5.04 -11.39 0.18
C GLN A 51 3.55 -11.07 0.39
N SER A 52 2.64 -12.02 0.12
CA SER A 52 1.19 -11.84 0.31
C SER A 52 0.82 -11.44 1.75
N LYS A 53 1.55 -11.94 2.76
CA LYS A 53 1.33 -11.63 4.17
C LYS A 53 1.67 -10.18 4.52
N LYS A 54 2.64 -9.57 3.82
CA LYS A 54 3.01 -8.16 4.00
C LYS A 54 1.96 -7.27 3.36
N ILE A 55 1.53 -7.59 2.14
CA ILE A 55 0.49 -6.85 1.41
C ILE A 55 -0.83 -6.82 2.22
N LYS A 56 -1.26 -7.97 2.76
CA LYS A 56 -2.46 -8.04 3.62
C LYS A 56 -2.33 -7.19 4.90
N ARG A 57 -1.14 -7.08 5.49
CA ARG A 57 -0.90 -6.21 6.65
C ARG A 57 -0.92 -4.74 6.28
N LEU A 58 -0.36 -4.38 5.14
CA LEU A 58 -0.38 -3.03 4.58
C LEU A 58 -1.82 -2.59 4.28
N GLU A 59 -2.63 -3.43 3.63
CA GLU A 59 -4.03 -3.13 3.33
C GLU A 59 -4.87 -2.90 4.60
N LYS A 60 -4.67 -3.71 5.65
CA LYS A 60 -5.34 -3.50 6.94
C LYS A 60 -4.97 -2.17 7.58
N ARG A 61 -3.69 -1.78 7.54
CA ARG A 61 -3.23 -0.50 8.07
C ARG A 61 -3.81 0.67 7.28
N LEU A 62 -3.85 0.55 5.95
CA LEU A 62 -4.42 1.57 5.07
C LEU A 62 -5.91 1.78 5.34
N LYS A 63 -6.70 0.70 5.53
CA LYS A 63 -8.12 0.78 5.93
C LYS A 63 -8.34 1.39 7.32
N VAL A 64 -7.37 1.34 8.22
CA VAL A 64 -7.46 2.02 9.53
C VAL A 64 -7.18 3.51 9.37
N ILE A 65 -6.17 3.87 8.59
CA ILE A 65 -5.83 5.28 8.30
C ILE A 65 -6.97 5.96 7.54
N GLU A 66 -7.50 5.33 6.48
CA GLU A 66 -8.62 5.87 5.71
C GLU A 66 -9.86 6.12 6.58
N ARG A 67 -10.12 5.23 7.56
CA ARG A 67 -11.22 5.44 8.52
C ARG A 67 -10.95 6.59 9.49
N LYS A 68 -9.70 6.76 9.94
CA LYS A 68 -9.31 7.88 10.80
C LYS A 68 -9.43 9.22 10.06
N GLU A 69 -8.98 9.26 8.81
CA GLU A 69 -9.04 10.45 7.96
C GLU A 69 -10.49 10.84 7.67
N LYS A 70 -11.35 9.87 7.30
CA LYS A 70 -12.80 10.09 7.15
C LYS A 70 -13.44 10.62 8.43
N GLY A 71 -13.12 10.01 9.58
CA GLY A 71 -13.62 10.49 10.88
C GLY A 71 -13.14 11.88 11.24
N ASN A 72 -11.91 12.25 10.87
CA ASN A 72 -11.37 13.60 11.07
C ASN A 72 -12.12 14.64 10.23
N ILE A 73 -12.41 14.32 8.96
CA ILE A 73 -13.22 15.17 8.08
C ILE A 73 -14.63 15.38 8.66
N ASP A 74 -15.26 14.31 9.16
CA ASP A 74 -16.58 14.41 9.80
C ASP A 74 -16.53 15.24 11.09
N MET A 75 -15.49 15.09 11.92
CA MET A 75 -15.29 15.91 13.12
C MET A 75 -15.03 17.39 12.79
N SER A 76 -14.22 17.68 11.77
CA SER A 76 -13.99 19.06 11.30
C SER A 76 -15.30 19.72 10.88
N ARG A 77 -16.15 19.00 10.14
CA ARG A 77 -17.49 19.47 9.77
C ARG A 77 -18.40 19.72 10.97
N LEU A 78 -18.44 18.80 11.94
CA LEU A 78 -19.24 18.98 13.16
C LEU A 78 -18.77 20.19 13.98
N LEU A 79 -17.47 20.42 14.06
CA LEU A 79 -16.91 21.59 14.75
C LEU A 79 -17.20 22.90 14.01
N GLN A 80 -17.25 22.88 12.67
CA GLN A 80 -17.71 24.03 11.88
C GLN A 80 -19.17 24.41 12.19
N GLU A 81 -20.05 23.43 12.41
CA GLU A 81 -21.44 23.68 12.83
C GLU A 81 -21.55 24.25 14.26
N LEU A 82 -20.47 24.17 15.04
CA LEU A 82 -20.37 24.70 16.40
C LEU A 82 -19.69 26.08 16.47
N ILE A 83 -19.29 26.67 15.34
CA ILE A 83 -18.74 28.03 15.29
C ILE A 83 -19.80 29.03 15.82
N GLY A 84 -19.39 29.89 16.75
CA GLY A 84 -20.27 30.88 17.39
C GLY A 84 -21.22 30.32 18.45
N LYS A 85 -21.10 29.03 18.79
CA LYS A 85 -21.73 28.43 19.97
C LYS A 85 -20.70 28.33 21.10
N ASN A 86 -21.18 28.12 22.34
CA ASN A 86 -20.33 27.89 23.52
C ASN A 86 -20.32 26.40 23.92
N PRO A 87 -19.72 25.49 23.12
CA PRO A 87 -19.62 24.08 23.50
C PRO A 87 -18.65 23.87 24.67
N THR A 88 -18.92 22.86 25.48
CA THR A 88 -17.95 22.34 26.45
C THR A 88 -17.06 21.34 25.74
N ILE A 89 -15.80 21.70 25.50
CA ILE A 89 -14.84 20.82 24.82
C ILE A 89 -13.96 20.13 25.87
N VAL A 90 -13.97 18.80 25.84
CA VAL A 90 -13.11 17.96 26.68
C VAL A 90 -12.07 17.28 25.77
N GLY A 91 -10.84 17.71 25.92
CA GLY A 91 -9.66 17.13 25.27
C GLY A 91 -8.74 16.47 26.30
N GLN A 92 -7.79 15.66 25.84
CA GLN A 92 -6.86 14.92 26.72
C GLN A 92 -6.05 15.83 27.68
N VAL A 93 -5.89 17.11 27.31
CA VAL A 93 -5.16 18.14 28.08
C VAL A 93 -6.09 19.27 28.57
N PHE A 94 -7.39 19.18 28.30
CA PHE A 94 -8.36 20.20 28.73
C PHE A 94 -9.07 19.77 30.02
N GLY A 95 -9.16 20.69 30.97
CA GLY A 95 -10.17 20.61 32.03
C GLY A 95 -11.53 21.04 31.49
N THR A 96 -12.62 20.58 32.12
CA THR A 96 -14.00 20.97 31.79
C THR A 96 -14.17 22.49 31.88
N SER A 97 -14.18 23.15 30.72
CA SER A 97 -14.35 24.60 30.60
C SER A 97 -15.13 24.92 29.33
N LEU A 98 -16.00 25.93 29.42
CA LEU A 98 -16.81 26.42 28.30
C LEU A 98 -15.89 27.27 27.40
N TRP A 99 -15.60 26.79 26.19
CA TRP A 99 -14.83 27.53 25.19
C TRP A 99 -15.74 27.87 24.02
N GLU A 100 -15.63 29.09 23.51
CA GLU A 100 -16.27 29.48 22.26
C GLU A 100 -15.37 29.07 21.09
N VAL A 101 -15.95 28.40 20.09
CA VAL A 101 -15.25 28.07 18.85
C VAL A 101 -15.31 29.28 17.92
N VAL A 102 -14.15 29.91 17.70
CA VAL A 102 -14.05 31.10 16.85
C VAL A 102 -13.78 30.72 15.40
N ASP A 103 -12.92 29.72 15.19
CA ASP A 103 -12.48 29.32 13.86
C ASP A 103 -12.03 27.86 13.84
N VAL A 104 -12.24 27.17 12.72
CA VAL A 104 -11.91 25.75 12.53
C VAL A 104 -11.27 25.55 11.16
N ASP A 105 -10.00 25.13 11.18
CA ASP A 105 -9.24 24.67 10.03
C ASP A 105 -9.27 23.13 9.92
N GLU A 106 -8.70 22.55 8.85
CA GLU A 106 -8.66 21.09 8.62
C GLU A 106 -7.91 20.30 9.72
N GLU A 107 -6.94 20.91 10.40
CA GLU A 107 -6.15 20.26 11.45
C GLU A 107 -6.28 20.92 12.82
N TRP A 108 -6.73 22.19 12.87
CA TRP A 108 -6.65 23.03 14.07
C TRP A 108 -7.99 23.70 14.38
N VAL A 109 -8.25 23.89 15.67
CA VAL A 109 -9.42 24.58 16.21
C VAL A 109 -8.94 25.75 17.06
N LYS A 110 -9.44 26.95 16.76
CA LYS A 110 -9.18 28.16 17.52
C LYS A 110 -10.30 28.39 18.52
N LEU A 111 -9.95 28.23 19.79
CA LEU A 111 -10.85 28.41 20.92
C LEU A 111 -10.61 29.75 21.60
N ARG A 112 -11.70 30.41 21.99
CA ARG A 112 -11.71 31.63 22.81
C ARG A 112 -12.38 31.33 24.14
N HIS A 113 -11.78 31.76 25.23
CA HIS A 113 -12.40 31.78 26.55
C HIS A 113 -12.35 33.18 27.11
N VAL A 114 -13.50 33.65 27.58
CA VAL A 114 -13.61 34.92 28.30
C VAL A 114 -13.65 34.60 29.79
N ASP A 115 -12.60 35.01 30.51
CA ASP A 115 -12.57 34.85 31.97
C ASP A 115 -13.59 35.81 32.64
N LYS A 116 -13.97 35.55 33.89
CA LYS A 116 -14.88 36.42 34.67
C LYS A 116 -14.37 37.87 34.80
N ASN A 117 -13.08 38.07 34.57
CA ASN A 117 -12.39 39.37 34.58
C ASN A 117 -12.34 40.05 33.19
N GLY A 118 -13.06 39.54 32.19
CA GLY A 118 -13.12 40.12 30.83
C GLY A 118 -11.85 39.94 29.99
N LYS A 119 -10.88 39.14 30.44
CA LYS A 119 -9.68 38.82 29.66
C LYS A 119 -9.97 37.69 28.68
N GLU A 120 -9.75 37.95 27.40
CA GLU A 120 -9.86 36.97 26.32
C GLU A 120 -8.59 36.13 26.25
N LYS A 121 -8.74 34.80 26.27
CA LYS A 121 -7.65 33.86 26.02
C LYS A 121 -7.94 33.10 24.74
N PHE A 122 -6.98 33.07 23.84
CA PHE A 122 -7.02 32.25 22.63
C PHE A 122 -6.15 31.01 22.82
N LYS A 123 -6.65 29.86 22.37
CA LYS A 123 -5.90 28.61 22.37
C LYS A 123 -6.13 27.87 21.06
N LEU A 124 -5.06 27.33 20.50
CA LEU A 124 -5.10 26.50 19.31
C LEU A 124 -4.96 25.04 19.72
N GLN A 125 -5.85 24.17 19.26
CA GLN A 125 -5.83 22.73 19.56
C GLN A 125 -5.99 21.92 18.28
N ARG A 126 -5.35 20.75 18.19
CA ARG A 126 -5.57 19.83 17.07
C ARG A 126 -6.90 19.12 17.18
N ILE A 127 -7.57 18.87 16.05
CA ILE A 127 -8.84 18.13 16.01
C ILE A 127 -8.66 16.69 16.54
N GLU A 128 -7.52 16.06 16.26
CA GLU A 128 -7.22 14.69 16.71
C GLU A 128 -7.16 14.51 18.24
N ASP A 129 -6.90 15.58 18.99
CA ASP A 129 -6.75 15.53 20.46
C ASP A 129 -8.07 15.78 21.21
N ILE A 130 -9.14 16.12 20.49
CA ILE A 130 -10.48 16.36 21.04
C ILE A 130 -11.16 15.01 21.23
N GLN A 131 -11.57 14.69 22.45
CA GLN A 131 -12.20 13.40 22.78
C GLN A 131 -13.72 13.51 22.77
N THR A 132 -14.27 14.54 23.41
CA THR A 132 -15.70 14.73 23.55
C THR A 132 -16.06 16.21 23.43
N VAL A 133 -17.16 16.48 22.74
CA VAL A 133 -17.77 17.80 22.67
C VAL A 133 -19.19 17.68 23.21
N GLU A 134 -19.46 18.37 24.31
CA GLU A 134 -20.80 18.45 24.91
C GLU A 134 -21.40 19.81 24.58
N PHE A 135 -22.65 19.80 24.12
CA PHE A 135 -23.39 21.01 23.79
C PHE A 135 -24.71 21.00 24.56
N ASP A 136 -24.92 22.02 25.38
CA ASP A 136 -26.23 22.28 25.99
C ASP A 136 -27.13 22.95 24.95
N GLY A 137 -27.97 22.15 24.30
CA GLY A 137 -29.00 22.64 23.40
C GLY A 137 -30.07 23.42 24.16
N LYS A 138 -30.02 24.75 24.07
CA LYS A 138 -31.17 25.63 24.30
C LYS A 138 -31.77 26.04 22.97
#